data_AF-A0A821NLX3-F1
#
_entry.id   AF-A0A821NLX3-F1
#
_cell.length_a   1.000
_cell.length_b   1.000
_cell.length_c   1.000
_cell.angle_alpha   90.00
_cell.angle_beta   90.00
_cell.angle_gamma   90.00
#
_symmetry.space_group_name_H-M   'P 1'
#
loop_
_entity.id
_entity.type
_entity.pdbx_description
1 polymer ?
#
loop_
_entity_poly.entity_id
_entity_poly.type
_entity_poly.pdbx_seq_one_letter_code
_entity_poly.pdbx_strand_id
1 'polypeptide(L)'
;MIQKESPSEEYIWIYQTHADPWDTTQIAEWTLYPDDISATIEKAYKRGAEETFIYEIYRIDLKNFIQQHIDDRSRQRPIRRHHALSLSISSDIETRNECRRRERLSFPLGLISSRNTIADTNYHGSSFITDWLLKFTKGKLNVTLDSIFPAL
;
A
#
# COMPACT_ATOMS: atom_id res chain seq x y z
N MET A 1 21.05 -32.61 31.80
CA MET A 1 19.68 -32.43 31.26
C MET A 1 19.66 -31.10 30.54
N ILE A 2 19.51 -31.09 29.21
CA ILE A 2 19.34 -29.85 28.44
C ILE A 2 17.85 -29.57 28.44
N GLN A 3 17.42 -28.51 29.15
CA GLN A 3 16.03 -28.07 29.06
C GLN A 3 15.83 -27.50 27.66
N LYS A 4 14.91 -28.11 26.90
CA LYS A 4 14.50 -27.62 25.59
C LYS A 4 13.60 -26.42 25.86
N GLU A 5 14.15 -25.21 25.79
CA GLU A 5 13.34 -24.00 25.82
C GLU A 5 12.38 -24.06 24.63
N SER A 6 11.08 -24.03 24.93
CA SER A 6 10.07 -23.89 23.91
C SER A 6 10.30 -22.55 23.19
N PRO A 7 10.12 -22.49 21.86
CA PRO A 7 10.26 -21.23 21.15
C PRO A 7 9.34 -20.21 21.81
N SER A 8 9.91 -19.12 22.30
CA SER A 8 9.13 -18.03 22.89
C SER A 8 8.18 -17.52 21.81
N GLU A 9 6.87 -17.62 22.04
CA GLU A 9 5.88 -17.06 21.15
C GLU A 9 6.06 -15.53 21.13
N GLU A 10 6.74 -15.06 20.09
CA GLU A 10 7.03 -13.65 19.89
C GLU A 10 5.86 -13.02 19.15
N TYR A 11 5.30 -11.98 19.76
CA TYR A 11 4.20 -11.21 19.22
C TYR A 11 4.65 -9.78 19.00
N ILE A 12 4.17 -9.21 17.91
CA ILE A 12 4.45 -7.82 17.57
C ILE A 12 3.15 -7.05 17.42
N TRP A 13 3.21 -5.78 17.78
CA TRP A 13 2.08 -4.88 17.70
C TRP A 13 2.25 -3.93 16.52
N ILE A 14 1.18 -3.78 15.76
CA ILE A 14 1.09 -2.85 14.63
C ILE A 14 -0.09 -1.92 14.83
N TYR A 15 -0.01 -0.71 14.27
CA TYR A 15 -1.08 0.25 14.22
C TYR A 15 -1.29 0.75 12.81
N GLN A 16 -2.52 1.14 12.50
CA GLN A 16 -2.81 1.76 11.23
C GLN A 16 -2.39 3.24 11.27
N THR A 17 -1.50 3.64 10.37
CA THR A 17 -1.22 5.06 10.13
C THR A 17 -2.45 5.71 9.52
N HIS A 18 -2.62 7.02 9.75
CA HIS A 18 -3.80 7.86 9.48
C HIS A 18 -4.85 7.89 10.61
N ALA A 19 -5.29 9.11 10.94
CA ALA A 19 -6.18 9.38 12.08
C ALA A 19 -7.65 9.48 11.67
N ASP A 20 -7.94 9.65 10.38
CA ASP A 20 -9.29 9.83 9.87
C ASP A 20 -9.76 8.57 9.11
N PRO A 21 -10.63 7.74 9.69
CA PRO A 21 -11.18 6.58 9.01
C PRO A 21 -12.15 6.95 7.87
N TRP A 22 -12.52 8.23 7.72
CA TRP A 22 -13.45 8.72 6.71
C TRP A 22 -12.77 9.33 5.48
N ASP A 23 -11.46 9.57 5.53
CA ASP A 23 -10.71 10.10 4.39
C ASP A 23 -10.27 8.97 3.45
N THR A 24 -11.06 8.72 2.41
CA THR A 24 -10.76 7.71 1.38
C THR A 24 -9.62 8.10 0.45
N THR A 25 -9.11 9.33 0.54
CA THR A 25 -7.96 9.77 -0.27
C THR A 25 -6.62 9.31 0.32
N GLN A 26 -6.59 8.98 1.61
CA GLN A 26 -5.38 8.52 2.30
C GLN A 26 -5.30 6.99 2.26
N ILE A 27 -4.13 6.46 1.88
CA ILE A 27 -3.88 5.02 1.85
C ILE A 27 -3.55 4.59 3.28
N ALA A 28 -4.38 3.73 3.85
CA ALA A 28 -4.17 3.27 5.22
C ALA A 28 -3.10 2.18 5.29
N GLU A 29 -1.93 2.49 5.85
CA GLU A 29 -0.80 1.56 5.99
C GLU A 29 -0.65 1.07 7.42
N TRP A 30 -0.33 -0.22 7.59
CA TRP A 30 -0.01 -0.79 8.90
C TRP A 30 1.47 -0.60 9.21
N THR A 31 1.77 -0.02 10.36
CA THR A 31 3.13 0.28 10.80
C THR A 31 3.40 -0.36 12.15
N LEU A 32 4.65 -0.79 12.34
CA LEU A 32 5.12 -1.42 13.57
C LEU A 32 5.25 -0.39 14.69
N TYR A 33 4.85 -0.78 15.90
CA TYR A 33 5.32 -0.06 17.08
C TYR A 33 6.81 -0.32 17.30
N PRO A 34 7.56 0.65 17.84
CA PRO A 34 8.90 0.39 18.36
C PRO A 34 8.91 -0.73 19.40
N ASP A 35 10.01 -1.47 19.49
CA ASP A 35 10.09 -2.71 20.27
C ASP A 35 9.79 -2.52 21.76
N ASP A 36 10.24 -1.41 22.34
CA ASP A 36 9.99 -1.03 23.74
C ASP A 36 8.51 -0.76 24.02
N ILE A 37 7.84 -0.07 23.09
CA ILE A 37 6.40 0.18 23.15
C ILE A 37 5.61 -1.11 22.92
N SER A 38 5.98 -1.89 21.92
CA SER A 38 5.37 -3.19 21.63
C SER A 38 5.46 -4.12 22.86
N ALA A 39 6.62 -4.18 23.53
CA ALA A 39 6.82 -4.95 24.76
C ALA A 39 5.94 -4.43 25.91
N THR A 40 5.77 -3.11 26.02
CA THR A 40 4.90 -2.50 27.03
C THR A 40 3.44 -2.86 26.82
N ILE A 41 2.95 -2.76 25.58
CA ILE A 41 1.59 -3.14 25.19
C ILE A 41 1.37 -4.64 25.43
N GLU A 42 2.30 -5.49 24.99
CA GLU A 42 2.23 -6.94 25.16
C GLU A 42 2.20 -7.35 26.64
N LYS A 43 3.01 -6.69 27.49
CA LYS A 43 3.01 -6.93 28.94
C LYS A 43 1.69 -6.54 29.59
N ALA A 44 1.08 -5.43 29.19
CA ALA A 44 -0.22 -5.01 29.68
C ALA A 44 -1.32 -6.00 29.26
N TYR A 45 -1.30 -6.41 27.99
CA TYR A 45 -2.22 -7.39 27.43
C TYR A 45 -2.14 -8.75 28.14
N LYS A 46 -0.93 -9.28 28.34
CA LYS A 46 -0.70 -10.54 29.08
C LYS A 46 -1.18 -10.50 30.54
N ARG A 47 -1.25 -9.31 31.14
CA ARG A 47 -1.79 -9.11 32.50
C ARG A 47 -3.31 -8.98 32.52
N GLY A 48 -3.97 -8.96 31.36
CA GLY A 48 -5.42 -8.72 31.27
C GLY A 48 -5.81 -7.28 31.58
N ALA A 49 -4.90 -6.32 31.40
CA ALA A 49 -5.24 -4.90 31.52
C ALA A 49 -6.20 -4.49 30.40
N GLU A 50 -7.18 -3.64 30.71
CA GLU A 50 -8.11 -3.10 29.70
C GLU A 50 -7.47 -1.98 28.88
N GLU A 51 -6.56 -1.21 29.48
CA GLU A 51 -5.86 -0.10 28.83
C GLU A 51 -4.41 0.04 29.29
N THR A 52 -3.60 0.71 28.47
CA THR A 52 -2.23 1.14 28.79
C THR A 52 -1.92 2.48 28.12
N PHE A 53 -0.93 3.22 28.62
CA PHE A 53 -0.56 4.53 28.08
C PHE A 53 0.82 4.47 27.42
N ILE A 54 0.96 5.13 26.26
CA ILE A 54 2.22 5.20 25.50
C ILE A 54 2.52 6.66 25.12
N TYR A 55 3.79 7.04 25.14
CA TYR A 55 4.28 8.39 24.81
C TYR A 55 3.61 9.55 25.55
N GLU A 56 2.94 9.29 26.68
CA GLU A 56 2.17 10.27 27.47
C GLU A 56 0.99 10.94 26.75
N ILE A 57 0.82 10.75 25.44
CA ILE A 57 -0.21 11.39 24.61
C ILE A 57 -1.24 10.41 24.05
N TYR A 58 -0.96 9.10 24.12
CA TYR A 58 -1.84 8.06 23.59
C TYR A 58 -2.26 7.08 24.67
N ARG A 59 -3.54 6.73 24.62
CA ARG A 59 -4.16 5.65 25.38
C ARG A 59 -4.42 4.48 24.45
N ILE A 60 -3.97 3.30 24.81
CA ILE A 60 -4.21 2.05 24.10
C ILE A 60 -5.33 1.31 24.82
N ASP A 61 -6.48 1.19 24.18
CA ASP A 61 -7.60 0.36 24.59
C ASP A 61 -7.39 -1.05 24.04
N LEU A 62 -7.01 -1.97 24.93
CA LEU A 62 -6.70 -3.37 24.61
C LEU A 62 -7.96 -4.22 24.45
N LYS A 63 -9.10 -3.75 24.95
CA LYS A 63 -10.38 -4.44 24.81
C LYS A 63 -10.95 -4.25 23.41
N ASN A 64 -10.88 -3.01 22.90
CA ASN A 64 -11.40 -2.66 21.58
C ASN A 64 -10.33 -2.67 20.48
N PHE A 65 -9.05 -2.87 20.84
CA PHE A 65 -7.91 -2.80 19.92
C PHE A 65 -7.83 -1.45 19.19
N ILE A 66 -7.86 -0.37 19.97
CA ILE A 66 -7.80 1.01 19.47
C ILE A 66 -6.73 1.82 20.22
N GLN A 67 -5.92 2.58 19.50
CA GLN A 67 -5.12 3.68 20.02
C GLN A 67 -5.93 4.98 19.93
N GLN A 68 -6.03 5.72 21.02
CA GLN A 68 -6.76 6.99 21.10
C GLN A 68 -5.85 8.11 21.60
N HIS A 69 -5.92 9.28 20.97
CA HIS A 69 -5.24 10.48 21.47
C HIS A 69 -5.94 10.99 22.75
N ILE A 70 -5.18 11.30 23.80
CA ILE A 70 -5.75 11.68 25.11
C ILE A 70 -6.53 12.99 25.02
N ASP A 71 -5.97 14.00 24.34
CA ASP A 71 -6.62 15.30 24.18
C ASP A 71 -7.70 15.33 23.09
N ASP A 72 -7.72 14.35 22.19
CA ASP A 72 -8.62 14.35 21.03
C ASP A 72 -9.25 12.98 20.83
N ARG A 73 -10.48 12.84 21.33
CA ARG A 73 -11.24 11.59 21.27
C ARG A 73 -11.60 11.17 19.85
N SER A 74 -11.57 12.08 18.87
CA SER A 74 -11.86 11.77 17.47
C SER A 74 -10.69 11.06 16.78
N ARG A 75 -9.46 11.30 17.25
CA ARG A 75 -8.24 10.71 16.70
C ARG A 75 -8.02 9.32 17.27
N GLN A 76 -8.60 8.35 16.59
CA GLN A 76 -8.50 6.93 16.91
C GLN A 76 -7.82 6.17 15.79
N ARG A 77 -7.00 5.18 16.14
CA ARG A 77 -6.30 4.30 15.21
C ARG A 77 -6.51 2.86 15.59
N PRO A 78 -6.94 1.98 14.67
CA PRO A 78 -6.96 0.55 14.92
C PRO A 78 -5.55 0.01 15.21
N ILE A 79 -5.45 -0.96 16.13
CA ILE A 79 -4.22 -1.70 16.41
C ILE A 79 -4.44 -3.20 16.24
N ARG A 80 -3.37 -3.96 15.99
CA ARG A 80 -3.42 -5.42 15.88
C ARG A 80 -2.20 -6.05 16.52
N ARG A 81 -2.41 -7.27 17.02
CA ARG A 81 -1.38 -8.17 17.54
C ARG A 81 -1.13 -9.28 16.53
N HIS A 82 0.08 -9.38 16.02
CA HIS A 82 0.49 -10.40 15.06
C HIS A 82 1.53 -11.35 15.66
N HIS A 83 1.48 -12.61 15.24
CA HIS A 83 2.53 -13.58 15.55
C HIS A 83 3.74 -13.27 14.66
N ALA A 84 4.94 -13.12 15.22
CA ALA A 84 6.12 -12.69 14.46
C ALA A 84 6.42 -13.63 13.27
N LEU A 85 6.23 -14.94 13.46
CA LEU A 85 6.40 -15.97 12.42
C LEU A 85 5.46 -15.79 11.21
N SER A 86 4.34 -15.08 11.35
CA SER A 86 3.39 -14.88 10.25
C SER A 86 3.83 -13.81 9.25
N LEU A 87 4.67 -12.86 9.69
CA LEU A 87 5.11 -11.75 8.85
C LEU A 87 6.30 -12.10 7.98
N SER A 88 7.20 -12.95 8.47
CA SER A 88 8.35 -13.44 7.70
C SER A 88 7.95 -14.27 6.49
N ILE A 89 6.74 -14.84 6.46
CA ILE A 89 6.24 -15.59 5.30
C ILE A 89 5.70 -14.64 4.21
N SER A 90 5.25 -13.44 4.58
CA SER A 90 4.62 -12.49 3.64
C SER A 90 5.64 -11.65 2.86
N SER A 91 6.78 -11.31 3.47
CA SER A 91 7.80 -10.46 2.83
C SER A 91 8.47 -11.10 1.61
N ASP A 92 8.57 -12.43 1.59
CA ASP A 92 9.23 -13.18 0.52
C ASP A 92 8.33 -13.37 -0.71
N ILE A 93 7.02 -13.20 -0.58
CA ILE A 93 6.06 -13.40 -1.69
C ILE A 93 5.85 -12.10 -2.47
N GLU A 94 5.87 -10.94 -1.81
CA GLU A 94 5.71 -9.65 -2.51
C GLU A 94 6.96 -9.26 -3.29
N THR A 95 8.16 -9.54 -2.78
CA THR A 95 9.41 -9.26 -3.52
C THR A 95 9.68 -10.24 -4.68
N ARG A 96 9.10 -11.45 -4.66
CA ARG A 96 9.29 -12.43 -5.76
C ARG A 96 8.35 -12.20 -6.95
N ASN A 97 7.22 -11.53 -6.75
CA ASN A 97 6.26 -11.28 -7.83
C ASN A 97 6.58 -10.05 -8.68
N GLU A 98 7.38 -9.10 -8.17
CA GLU A 98 7.89 -7.97 -8.97
C GLU A 98 9.08 -8.38 -9.87
N CYS A 99 9.79 -9.47 -9.53
CA CYS A 99 11.04 -9.84 -10.20
C CYS A 99 10.91 -10.88 -11.34
N ARG A 100 9.70 -11.43 -11.60
CA ARG A 100 9.49 -12.41 -12.70
C ARG A 100 8.78 -11.86 -13.94
N ARG A 101 8.59 -10.54 -14.03
CA ARG A 101 7.96 -9.88 -15.20
C ARG A 101 8.91 -9.03 -16.04
N ARG A 102 10.22 -9.32 -16.03
CA ARG A 102 11.23 -8.62 -16.88
C ARG A 102 12.17 -9.49 -17.73
N GLU A 103 11.94 -10.80 -17.86
CA GLU A 103 12.87 -11.66 -18.64
C GLU A 103 12.20 -12.53 -19.71
N ARG A 104 11.13 -12.05 -20.36
CA ARG A 104 10.60 -12.73 -21.56
C ARG A 104 10.07 -11.76 -22.61
N LEU A 105 10.88 -10.78 -23.02
CA LEU A 105 10.69 -10.11 -24.31
C LEU A 105 12.04 -9.75 -24.94
N SER A 106 12.95 -10.72 -25.03
CA SER A 106 13.97 -10.71 -26.08
C SER A 106 13.27 -11.10 -27.38
N PHE A 107 12.77 -10.10 -28.10
CA PHE A 107 12.30 -10.30 -29.46
C PHE A 107 13.51 -10.61 -30.35
N PRO A 108 13.47 -11.67 -31.16
CA PRO A 108 14.48 -11.87 -32.19
C PRO A 108 14.36 -10.73 -33.22
N LEU A 109 15.47 -10.02 -33.43
CA LEU A 109 15.68 -9.11 -34.56
C LEU A 109 15.64 -9.92 -35.86
N GLY A 110 14.43 -10.18 -36.35
CA GLY A 110 14.17 -10.70 -37.68
C GLY A 110 13.99 -9.54 -38.66
N LEU A 111 15.06 -9.22 -39.39
CA LEU A 111 15.04 -8.44 -40.63
C LEU A 111 14.09 -9.09 -41.65
N ILE A 112 12.90 -8.53 -41.91
CA ILE A 112 12.20 -8.74 -43.19
C ILE A 112 11.42 -7.49 -43.62
N SER A 113 11.95 -6.87 -44.68
CA SER A 113 11.28 -6.34 -45.87
C SER A 113 9.98 -5.54 -45.75
N SER A 114 10.05 -4.32 -46.28
CA SER A 114 8.93 -3.45 -46.60
C SER A 114 7.88 -4.11 -47.49
N ARG A 115 6.59 -3.88 -47.22
CA ARG A 115 5.57 -3.80 -48.26
C ARG A 115 4.46 -2.84 -47.85
N ASN A 116 4.38 -1.73 -48.59
CA ASN A 116 3.29 -0.77 -48.55
C ASN A 116 2.02 -1.39 -49.11
N THR A 117 0.86 -1.17 -48.48
CA THR A 117 -0.42 -0.86 -49.15
C THR A 117 -1.47 -0.50 -48.08
N ILE A 118 -1.91 0.76 -48.05
CA ILE A 118 -3.22 1.27 -48.51
C ILE A 118 -4.30 1.24 -47.40
N ALA A 119 -4.72 2.46 -47.07
CA ALA A 119 -5.95 2.95 -46.47
C ALA A 119 -7.00 1.91 -46.01
N ASP A 120 -7.31 1.96 -44.71
CA ASP A 120 -8.70 2.07 -44.23
C ASP A 120 -8.70 2.71 -42.84
N THR A 121 -8.94 4.03 -42.80
CA THR A 121 -9.16 4.78 -41.57
C THR A 121 -10.62 4.64 -41.14
N ASN A 122 -10.92 3.57 -40.42
CA ASN A 122 -12.10 3.49 -39.57
C ASN A 122 -11.68 2.93 -38.21
N TYR A 123 -10.84 3.69 -37.53
CA TYR A 123 -10.48 3.44 -36.13
C TYR A 123 -11.65 3.93 -35.26
N HIS A 124 -12.53 3.02 -34.87
CA HIS A 124 -13.50 3.27 -33.79
C HIS A 124 -12.72 3.28 -32.47
N GLY A 125 -12.03 4.40 -32.22
CA GLY A 125 -11.34 4.64 -30.95
C GLY A 125 -12.32 4.48 -29.80
N SER A 126 -11.99 3.58 -28.88
CA SER A 126 -12.71 3.36 -27.62
C SER A 126 -12.96 4.71 -26.92
N SER A 127 -14.24 5.05 -26.71
CA SER A 127 -14.65 6.32 -26.08
C SER A 127 -14.05 6.52 -24.68
N PHE A 128 -13.57 5.43 -24.08
CA PHE A 128 -12.93 5.46 -22.77
C PHE A 128 -11.65 6.31 -22.76
N ILE A 129 -10.81 6.23 -23.80
CA ILE A 129 -9.54 6.96 -23.82
C ILE A 129 -9.80 8.46 -23.96
N THR A 130 -10.78 8.85 -24.76
CA THR A 130 -11.16 10.25 -24.95
C THR A 130 -11.86 10.84 -23.73
N ASP A 131 -12.74 10.09 -23.06
CA ASP A 131 -13.40 10.53 -21.82
C ASP A 131 -12.42 10.68 -20.66
N TRP A 132 -11.39 9.81 -20.59
CA TRP A 132 -10.36 9.89 -19.56
C TRP A 132 -9.47 11.13 -19.73
N LEU A 133 -9.05 11.44 -20.97
CA LEU A 133 -8.27 12.65 -21.28
C LEU A 133 -9.06 13.95 -21.06
N LEU A 134 -10.38 13.93 -21.32
CA LEU A 134 -11.23 15.10 -21.12
C LEU A 134 -11.42 15.45 -19.63
N LYS A 135 -11.50 14.43 -18.75
CA LYS A 135 -11.61 14.65 -17.29
C LYS A 135 -10.35 15.26 -16.67
N PHE A 136 -9.17 14.92 -17.19
CA PHE A 136 -7.90 15.42 -16.62
C PHE A 136 -7.57 16.86 -17.01
N THR A 137 -8.15 17.38 -18.09
CA THR A 137 -7.71 18.65 -18.68
C THR A 137 -8.54 19.85 -18.25
N LYS A 138 -9.54 19.67 -17.36
CA LYS A 138 -10.38 20.74 -16.74
C LYS A 138 -10.70 21.90 -17.71
N GLY A 139 -11.04 21.59 -18.96
CA GLY A 139 -11.53 22.57 -19.93
C GLY A 139 -10.55 23.67 -20.36
N LYS A 140 -9.23 23.46 -20.36
CA LYS A 140 -8.26 24.39 -20.98
C LYS A 140 -7.22 23.68 -21.83
N LEU A 141 -7.63 23.17 -22.99
CA LEU A 141 -6.72 22.87 -24.10
C LEU A 141 -7.26 23.52 -25.37
N ASN A 142 -6.89 24.78 -25.60
CA ASN A 142 -6.83 25.34 -26.95
C ASN A 142 -5.51 24.86 -27.56
N VAL A 143 -5.47 23.60 -28.01
CA VAL A 143 -4.35 23.08 -28.81
C VAL A 143 -4.88 22.83 -30.21
N THR A 144 -4.68 23.81 -31.08
CA THR A 144 -4.82 23.64 -32.53
C THR A 144 -3.73 22.68 -33.00
N LEU A 145 -4.15 21.52 -33.52
CA LEU A 145 -3.30 20.40 -33.95
C LEU A 145 -2.52 20.67 -35.25
N ASP A 146 -2.63 21.86 -35.83
CA ASP A 146 -2.03 22.20 -37.13
C ASP A 146 -0.53 22.54 -37.08
N SER A 147 0.11 22.51 -35.91
CA SER A 147 1.51 22.93 -35.74
C SER A 147 2.53 21.80 -35.60
N ILE A 148 2.14 20.52 -35.77
CA ILE A 148 3.03 19.37 -35.48
C ILE A 148 3.67 18.76 -36.73
N PHE A 149 3.24 19.09 -37.95
CA PHE A 149 3.85 18.56 -39.16
C PHE A 149 4.40 19.68 -40.07
N PRO A 150 5.73 19.79 -40.24
CA PRO A 150 6.28 20.59 -41.32
C PRO A 150 6.03 19.84 -42.64
N ALA A 151 5.50 20.56 -43.63
CA ALA A 151 5.34 20.06 -44.99
C ALA A 151 6.68 19.61 -45.56
N LEU A 152 6.73 18.36 -46.02
CA LEU A 152 7.74 17.82 -46.94
C LEU A 152 7.02 17.07 -48.05
#